data_AF-A0A9D7NW11-F1
#
_entry.id   AF-A0A9D7NW11-F1
#
_cell.length_a   1.000
_cell.length_b   1.000
_cell.length_c   1.000
_cell.angle_alpha   90.00
_cell.angle_beta   90.00
_cell.angle_gamma   90.00
#
_symmetry.space_group_name_H-M   'P 1'
#
loop_
_entity.id
_entity.type
_entity.pdbx_description
1 polymer ?
#
loop_
_entity_poly.entity_id
_entity_poly.type
_entity_poly.pdbx_seq_one_letter_code
_entity_poly.pdbx_strand_id
1 'polypeptide(L)'
;MDMRMTKPRTTPPPVTATTTAIRIDEHAHRPAGLVLPGGGAKFQMNMRIRTKLRIALAGTALAFSALLSAQDPMPKAPHGGILGDAGTHYIEMVVAWKEAHFFLLDTLGNTLPVDGLTGTAYIQFNNRTTANPEMLPDKKGYLRAALKSPYDFTVVPSIKLLSGFVSAQLTSGPREIPQPVEQHNASDGHQH
;
A
#
# COMPACT_ATOMS: atom_id res chain seq x y z
N MET A 1 -50.21 -14.64 20.16
CA MET A 1 -49.92 -13.60 19.15
C MET A 1 -49.07 -12.55 19.83
N ASP A 2 -47.74 -12.71 19.75
CA ASP A 2 -46.78 -11.82 20.41
C ASP A 2 -46.18 -10.85 19.40
N MET A 3 -46.58 -9.58 19.50
CA MET A 3 -46.01 -8.47 18.74
C MET A 3 -44.71 -8.00 19.40
N ARG A 4 -43.56 -8.43 18.88
CA ARG A 4 -42.26 -7.82 19.22
C ARG A 4 -42.03 -6.58 18.36
N MET A 5 -42.13 -5.42 19.00
CA MET A 5 -41.75 -4.12 18.41
C MET A 5 -40.24 -4.04 18.19
N THR A 6 -39.84 -3.65 16.98
CA THR A 6 -38.47 -3.32 16.59
C THR A 6 -38.08 -1.94 17.12
N LYS A 7 -36.93 -1.86 17.78
CA LYS A 7 -36.36 -0.62 18.34
C LYS A 7 -35.72 0.22 17.22
N PRO A 8 -35.84 1.56 17.20
CA PRO A 8 -35.19 2.41 16.20
C PRO A 8 -33.66 2.37 16.30
N ARG A 9 -33.00 2.36 15.14
CA ARG A 9 -31.54 2.35 14.98
C ARG A 9 -31.01 3.79 15.04
N THR A 10 -30.24 4.12 16.07
CA THR A 10 -29.56 5.42 16.19
C THR A 10 -28.28 5.41 15.35
N THR A 11 -28.17 6.30 14.37
CA THR A 11 -26.95 6.56 13.60
C THR A 11 -25.96 7.36 14.43
N PRO A 12 -24.68 6.95 14.57
CA PRO A 12 -23.66 7.78 15.18
C PRO A 12 -23.25 8.93 14.24
N PRO A 13 -22.93 10.12 14.78
CA PRO A 13 -22.43 11.24 13.97
C PRO A 13 -21.04 10.96 13.40
N PRO A 14 -20.68 11.58 12.25
CA PRO A 14 -19.36 11.41 11.65
C PRO A 14 -18.27 11.98 12.57
N VAL A 15 -17.21 11.19 12.77
CA VAL A 15 -16.01 11.59 13.50
C VAL A 15 -15.12 12.40 12.57
N THR A 16 -14.93 13.69 12.87
CA THR A 16 -13.97 14.56 12.19
C THR A 16 -12.55 14.08 12.51
N ALA A 17 -11.82 13.59 11.51
CA ALA A 17 -10.40 13.31 11.65
C ALA A 17 -9.61 14.62 11.67
N THR A 18 -9.00 14.94 12.81
CA THR A 18 -8.03 16.03 12.95
C THR A 18 -6.72 15.61 12.30
N THR A 19 -6.44 16.12 11.10
CA THR A 19 -5.11 15.98 10.47
C THR A 19 -4.15 16.98 11.10
N THR A 20 -3.29 16.49 11.99
CA THR A 20 -2.12 17.24 12.46
C THR A 20 -1.15 17.42 11.29
N ALA A 21 -0.98 18.67 10.84
CA ALA A 21 0.06 19.03 9.88
C ALA A 21 1.44 18.89 10.53
N ILE A 22 2.26 17.99 9.98
CA ILE A 22 3.68 17.85 10.34
C ILE A 22 4.40 19.06 9.75
N ARG A 23 4.90 19.95 10.62
CA ARG A 23 5.82 21.04 10.23
C ARG A 23 7.18 20.42 9.93
N ILE A 24 7.66 20.61 8.71
CA ILE A 24 9.05 20.35 8.34
C ILE A 24 9.85 21.56 8.83
N ASP A 25 10.71 21.32 9.83
CA ASP A 25 11.67 22.28 10.35
C ASP A 25 12.95 22.19 9.51
N GLU A 26 13.15 23.15 8.61
CA GLU A 26 14.34 23.31 7.78
C GLU A 26 15.36 24.20 8.52
N HIS A 27 16.07 23.62 9.49
CA HIS A 27 17.20 24.29 10.13
C HIS A 27 18.52 23.97 9.42
N ALA A 28 18.76 24.70 8.32
CA ALA A 28 20.04 24.74 7.64
C ALA A 28 21.15 25.33 8.56
N HIS A 29 22.14 24.51 8.89
CA HIS A 29 23.37 24.93 9.55
C HIS A 29 24.28 25.62 8.52
N ARG A 30 24.41 26.95 8.63
CA ARG A 30 25.43 27.75 7.94
C ARG A 30 26.80 27.55 8.61
N PRO A 31 27.88 27.29 7.86
CA PRO A 31 29.23 27.42 8.38
C PRO A 31 29.68 28.89 8.43
N ALA A 32 30.47 29.19 9.45
CA ALA A 32 31.01 30.49 9.77
C ALA A 32 32.12 30.94 8.81
N GLY A 33 32.11 32.25 8.52
CA GLY A 33 33.29 33.11 8.48
C GLY A 33 34.37 32.82 7.43
N LEU A 34 34.33 33.55 6.32
CA LEU A 34 35.54 33.90 5.57
C LEU A 34 35.53 35.40 5.24
N VAL A 35 36.64 36.04 5.61
CA VAL A 35 36.91 37.49 5.55
C VAL A 35 37.31 37.90 4.12
N LEU A 36 36.78 39.04 3.66
CA LEU A 36 37.20 39.79 2.46
C LEU A 36 38.43 40.68 2.79
N PRO A 37 39.29 41.01 1.81
CA PRO A 37 39.16 42.37 1.27
C PRO A 37 39.54 42.52 -0.22
N GLY A 38 38.95 43.54 -0.86
CA GLY A 38 39.66 44.31 -1.88
C GLY A 38 38.89 44.64 -3.15
N GLY A 39 38.87 45.93 -3.51
CA GLY A 39 38.74 46.38 -4.90
C GLY A 39 37.45 47.12 -5.21
N GLY A 40 37.48 48.45 -5.13
CA GLY A 40 36.33 49.30 -5.42
C GLY A 40 36.08 49.56 -6.91
N ALA A 41 34.91 50.13 -7.20
CA ALA A 41 34.73 51.15 -8.22
C ALA A 41 33.38 51.83 -8.00
N LYS A 42 33.43 53.16 -8.04
CA LYS A 42 32.28 54.07 -7.98
C LYS A 42 31.33 53.81 -9.15
N PHE A 43 30.04 53.69 -8.87
CA PHE A 43 29.00 54.29 -9.70
C PHE A 43 27.96 54.93 -8.79
N GLN A 44 27.97 56.26 -8.75
CA GLN A 44 26.80 57.03 -8.33
C GLN A 44 25.77 56.94 -9.46
N MET A 45 24.57 56.45 -9.15
CA MET A 45 23.39 56.85 -9.88
C MET A 45 22.21 56.93 -8.92
N ASN A 46 21.89 58.17 -8.59
CA ASN A 46 20.67 58.57 -7.92
C ASN A 46 19.47 58.12 -8.77
N MET A 47 18.63 57.22 -8.26
CA MET A 47 17.24 57.18 -8.69
C MET A 47 16.35 56.70 -7.55
N ARG A 48 15.69 57.67 -6.90
CA ARG A 48 14.54 57.42 -6.03
C ARG A 48 13.40 56.91 -6.90
N ILE A 49 13.00 55.66 -6.70
CA ILE A 49 11.68 55.17 -7.11
C ILE A 49 11.09 54.39 -5.94
N ARG A 50 10.20 55.05 -5.18
CA ARG A 50 9.37 54.40 -4.16
C ARG A 50 8.16 53.79 -4.85
N THR A 51 8.31 52.60 -5.43
CA THR A 51 7.14 51.84 -5.90
C THR A 51 6.72 50.87 -4.81
N LYS A 52 5.65 51.21 -4.09
CA LYS A 52 4.95 50.27 -3.20
C LYS A 52 4.31 49.20 -4.06
N LEU A 53 4.98 48.06 -4.23
CA LEU A 53 4.39 46.89 -4.88
C LEU A 53 3.44 46.21 -3.89
N ARG A 54 2.14 46.51 -4.00
CA ARG A 54 1.09 45.68 -3.42
C ARG A 54 0.91 44.49 -4.37
N ILE A 55 1.50 43.35 -4.02
CA ILE A 55 1.26 42.09 -4.72
C ILE A 55 -0.15 41.64 -4.33
N ALA A 56 -1.13 41.91 -5.19
CA ALA A 56 -2.42 41.26 -5.12
C ALA A 56 -2.20 39.80 -5.54
N LEU A 57 -2.31 38.88 -4.57
CA LEU A 57 -2.25 37.45 -4.81
C LEU A 57 -3.52 37.04 -5.58
N ALA A 58 -3.45 37.02 -6.90
CA ALA A 58 -4.48 36.44 -7.74
C ALA A 58 -4.50 34.93 -7.48
N GLY A 59 -5.59 34.44 -6.87
CA GLY A 59 -5.80 33.03 -6.61
C GLY A 59 -5.91 32.26 -7.93
N THR A 60 -4.87 31.52 -8.28
CA THR A 60 -4.95 30.45 -9.26
C THR A 60 -5.86 29.37 -8.69
N ALA A 61 -7.09 29.31 -9.18
CA ALA A 61 -7.93 28.14 -8.96
C ALA A 61 -7.20 26.94 -9.57
N LEU A 62 -6.72 26.03 -8.71
CA LEU A 62 -6.30 24.70 -9.10
C LEU A 62 -7.55 23.97 -9.60
N ALA A 63 -7.81 24.07 -10.90
CA ALA A 63 -8.75 23.18 -11.56
C ALA A 63 -8.15 21.78 -11.49
N PHE A 64 -8.63 20.97 -10.55
CA PHE A 64 -8.45 19.53 -10.58
C PHE A 64 -9.22 18.99 -11.78
N SER A 65 -8.58 18.97 -12.94
CA SER A 65 -9.06 18.16 -14.05
C SER A 65 -9.00 16.71 -13.60
N ALA A 66 -10.14 16.19 -13.17
CA ALA A 66 -10.36 14.75 -13.08
C ALA A 66 -10.26 14.22 -14.52
N LEU A 67 -9.05 13.85 -14.95
CA LEU A 67 -8.90 12.89 -16.03
C LEU A 67 -9.54 11.61 -15.51
N LEU A 68 -10.77 11.40 -15.95
CA LEU A 68 -11.41 10.10 -15.93
C LEU A 68 -10.56 9.24 -16.88
N SER A 69 -9.47 8.65 -16.35
CA SER A 69 -8.73 7.65 -17.10
C SER A 69 -9.75 6.57 -17.42
N ALA A 70 -9.95 6.31 -18.71
CA ALA A 70 -10.54 5.05 -19.14
C ALA A 70 -9.79 3.97 -18.36
N GLN A 71 -10.52 3.22 -17.51
CA GLN A 71 -9.91 2.10 -16.83
C GLN A 71 -9.59 1.11 -17.95
N ASP A 72 -8.32 1.06 -18.34
CA ASP A 72 -7.85 0.01 -19.21
C ASP A 72 -8.31 -1.32 -18.59
N PRO A 73 -8.86 -2.24 -19.40
CA PRO A 73 -9.32 -3.52 -18.88
C PRO A 73 -8.15 -4.18 -18.16
N MET A 74 -8.35 -4.45 -16.86
CA MET A 74 -7.33 -5.04 -16.01
C MET A 74 -6.81 -6.32 -16.69
N PRO A 75 -5.48 -6.52 -16.79
CA PRO A 75 -4.94 -7.66 -17.51
C PRO A 75 -5.41 -8.95 -16.87
N LYS A 76 -5.54 -10.00 -17.68
CA LYS A 76 -5.83 -11.33 -17.14
C LYS A 76 -4.65 -11.77 -16.26
N ALA A 77 -4.95 -12.27 -15.06
CA ALA A 77 -3.97 -12.82 -14.13
C ALA A 77 -3.16 -13.97 -14.77
N PRO A 78 -1.87 -13.78 -15.10
CA PRO A 78 -1.09 -14.76 -15.86
C PRO A 78 -0.89 -16.10 -15.15
N HIS A 79 -0.91 -16.11 -13.81
CA HIS A 79 -0.66 -17.30 -13.00
C HIS A 79 -1.94 -17.89 -12.40
N GLY A 80 -3.12 -17.41 -12.85
CA GLY A 80 -4.43 -17.88 -12.38
C GLY A 80 -4.81 -17.39 -10.98
N GLY A 81 -4.12 -16.37 -10.47
CA GLY A 81 -4.35 -15.76 -9.18
C GLY A 81 -5.37 -14.62 -9.19
N ILE A 82 -5.39 -13.90 -8.07
CA ILE A 82 -6.21 -12.69 -7.88
C ILE A 82 -5.34 -11.48 -8.15
N LEU A 83 -5.81 -10.57 -8.99
CA LEU A 83 -5.07 -9.39 -9.40
C LEU A 83 -5.55 -8.15 -8.64
N GLY A 84 -4.62 -7.29 -8.26
CA GLY A 84 -4.88 -6.01 -7.61
C GLY A 84 -4.10 -4.89 -8.29
N ASP A 85 -4.77 -3.76 -8.49
CA ASP A 85 -4.18 -2.53 -9.02
C ASP A 85 -3.29 -1.86 -7.96
N ALA A 86 -2.02 -1.64 -8.32
CA ALA A 86 -1.02 -0.97 -7.50
C ALA A 86 -0.51 0.33 -8.18
N GLY A 87 -1.32 0.94 -9.03
CA GLY A 87 -1.06 2.20 -9.73
C GLY A 87 -0.31 1.99 -11.03
N THR A 88 1.02 2.00 -10.98
CA THR A 88 1.88 1.80 -12.17
C THR A 88 2.24 0.34 -12.43
N HIS A 89 1.70 -0.56 -11.60
CA HIS A 89 1.95 -1.99 -11.60
C HIS A 89 0.66 -2.71 -11.20
N TYR A 90 0.61 -4.01 -11.46
CA TYR A 90 -0.34 -4.89 -10.82
C TYR A 90 0.37 -5.86 -9.88
N ILE A 91 -0.34 -6.31 -8.85
CA ILE A 91 0.11 -7.40 -7.99
C ILE A 91 -0.85 -8.56 -8.16
N GLU A 92 -0.33 -9.70 -8.60
CA GLU A 92 -1.09 -10.95 -8.61
C GLU A 92 -0.73 -11.79 -7.39
N MET A 93 -1.75 -12.26 -6.68
CA MET A 93 -1.59 -13.21 -5.59
C MET A 93 -2.09 -14.59 -5.99
N VAL A 94 -1.22 -15.58 -5.84
CA VAL A 94 -1.56 -17.01 -5.92
C VAL A 94 -1.41 -17.61 -4.53
N VAL A 95 -2.45 -18.28 -4.03
CA VAL A 95 -2.39 -18.98 -2.75
C VAL A 95 -2.01 -20.43 -3.00
N ALA A 96 -0.87 -20.86 -2.43
CA ALA A 96 -0.35 -22.20 -2.57
C ALA A 96 -0.13 -22.81 -1.18
N TRP A 97 -1.06 -23.67 -0.74
CA TRP A 97 -1.00 -24.34 0.56
C TRP A 97 -0.83 -23.36 1.74
N LYS A 98 0.40 -23.27 2.28
CA LYS A 98 0.77 -22.47 3.45
C LYS A 98 1.52 -21.19 3.06
N GLU A 99 1.44 -20.80 1.80
CA GLU A 99 2.11 -19.60 1.29
C GLU A 99 1.17 -18.78 0.40
N ALA A 100 1.39 -17.47 0.38
CA ALA A 100 0.91 -16.58 -0.66
C ALA A 100 2.11 -16.17 -1.52
N HIS A 101 1.98 -16.33 -2.82
CA HIS A 101 2.97 -15.94 -3.83
C HIS A 101 2.48 -14.65 -4.49
N PHE A 102 3.29 -13.61 -4.43
CA PHE A 102 2.99 -12.30 -5.00
C PHE A 102 3.89 -12.06 -6.22
N PHE A 103 3.27 -12.01 -7.40
CA PHE A 103 3.92 -11.61 -8.63
C PHE A 103 3.72 -10.12 -8.85
N LEU A 104 4.80 -9.42 -9.19
CA LEU A 104 4.73 -8.03 -9.63
C LEU A 104 4.59 -8.03 -11.15
N LEU A 105 3.58 -7.35 -11.67
CA LEU A 105 3.33 -7.25 -13.11
C LEU A 105 3.44 -5.79 -13.58
N ASP A 106 3.88 -5.61 -14.82
CA ASP A 106 3.73 -4.33 -15.51
C ASP A 106 2.26 -4.07 -15.92
N THR A 107 1.99 -2.89 -16.49
CA THR A 107 0.64 -2.52 -16.94
C THR A 107 0.12 -3.34 -18.11
N LEU A 108 0.99 -4.11 -18.79
CA LEU A 108 0.64 -5.03 -19.87
C LEU A 108 0.38 -6.46 -19.36
N GLY A 109 0.56 -6.71 -18.07
CA GLY A 109 0.39 -8.01 -17.44
C GLY A 109 1.62 -8.92 -17.55
N ASN A 110 2.79 -8.40 -17.93
CA ASN A 110 4.03 -9.19 -17.93
C ASN A 110 4.61 -9.28 -16.52
N THR A 111 5.08 -10.47 -16.13
CA THR A 111 5.77 -10.69 -14.87
C THR A 111 7.11 -9.98 -14.85
N LEU A 112 7.33 -9.13 -13.84
CA LEU A 112 8.58 -8.45 -13.58
C LEU A 112 9.47 -9.28 -12.63
N PRO A 113 10.80 -9.20 -12.78
CA PRO A 113 11.72 -9.88 -11.87
C PRO A 113 11.63 -9.28 -10.47
N VAL A 114 11.76 -10.15 -9.46
CA VAL A 114 11.69 -9.77 -8.03
C VAL A 114 13.02 -9.93 -7.31
N ASP A 115 14.10 -10.28 -8.01
CA ASP A 115 15.43 -10.42 -7.42
C ASP A 115 15.89 -9.12 -6.74
N GLY A 116 16.28 -9.22 -5.48
CA GLY A 116 16.68 -8.06 -4.68
C GLY A 116 15.53 -7.20 -4.16
N LEU A 117 14.28 -7.51 -4.52
CA LEU A 117 13.11 -6.87 -3.91
C LEU A 117 12.78 -7.51 -2.57
N THR A 118 12.19 -6.72 -1.68
CA THR A 118 11.67 -7.18 -0.38
C THR A 118 10.32 -6.55 -0.12
N GLY A 119 9.67 -6.95 0.96
CA GLY A 119 8.43 -6.31 1.38
C GLY A 119 7.83 -6.92 2.62
N THR A 120 6.63 -6.48 2.94
CA THR A 120 5.83 -7.04 4.04
C THR A 120 4.40 -7.18 3.56
N ALA A 121 3.74 -8.28 3.94
CA ALA A 121 2.32 -8.46 3.68
C ALA A 121 1.55 -8.25 4.98
N TYR A 122 0.66 -7.25 5.03
CA TYR A 122 -0.29 -7.11 6.14
C TYR A 122 -1.49 -8.02 5.87
N ILE A 123 -1.65 -9.08 6.67
CA ILE A 123 -2.70 -10.09 6.50
C ILE A 123 -3.69 -9.97 7.65
N GLN A 124 -4.98 -9.91 7.32
CA GLN A 124 -6.09 -10.08 8.25
C GLN A 124 -6.88 -11.33 7.87
N PHE A 125 -6.88 -12.32 8.76
CA PHE A 125 -7.63 -13.56 8.59
C PHE A 125 -9.08 -13.39 9.03
N ASN A 126 -9.99 -14.21 8.49
CA ASN A 126 -11.42 -14.15 8.82
C ASN A 126 -11.74 -14.45 10.29
N ASN A 127 -10.85 -15.18 11.00
CA ASN A 127 -10.94 -15.38 12.44
C ASN A 127 -10.46 -14.15 13.27
N ARG A 128 -10.23 -13.01 12.61
CA ARG A 128 -9.80 -11.72 13.17
C ARG A 128 -8.37 -11.70 13.72
N THR A 129 -7.56 -12.72 13.46
CA THR A 129 -6.11 -12.64 13.73
C THR A 129 -5.40 -11.93 12.58
N THR A 130 -4.25 -11.36 12.87
CA THR A 130 -3.42 -10.66 11.88
C THR A 130 -2.01 -11.26 11.83
N ALA A 131 -1.34 -11.13 10.69
CA ALA A 131 0.07 -11.48 10.55
C ALA A 131 0.75 -10.49 9.60
N ASN A 132 2.03 -10.23 9.85
CA ASN A 132 2.86 -9.34 9.02
C ASN A 132 4.13 -10.08 8.56
N PRO A 133 4.03 -11.18 7.80
CA PRO A 133 5.21 -11.87 7.31
C PRO A 133 6.04 -10.96 6.39
N GLU A 134 7.36 -11.07 6.53
CA GLU A 134 8.29 -10.59 5.52
C GLU A 134 8.06 -11.37 4.22
N MET A 135 8.17 -10.66 3.11
CA MET A 135 8.09 -11.24 1.77
C MET A 135 9.48 -11.47 1.22
N LEU A 136 9.79 -12.72 0.87
CA LEU A 136 11.11 -13.12 0.40
C LEU A 136 11.07 -13.44 -1.09
N PRO A 137 12.06 -13.02 -1.90
CA PRO A 137 12.09 -13.37 -3.31
C PRO A 137 12.33 -14.86 -3.51
N ASP A 138 11.61 -15.45 -4.45
CA ASP A 138 11.80 -16.82 -4.92
C ASP A 138 12.37 -16.81 -6.34
N LYS A 139 13.18 -17.83 -6.66
CA LYS A 139 13.83 -17.98 -7.98
C LYS A 139 12.82 -18.15 -9.13
N LYS A 140 11.56 -18.44 -8.80
CA LYS A 140 10.45 -18.55 -9.76
C LYS A 140 9.81 -17.21 -10.14
N GLY A 141 10.31 -16.08 -9.64
CA GLY A 141 9.86 -14.74 -10.05
C GLY A 141 8.71 -14.17 -9.21
N TYR A 142 8.50 -14.67 -7.99
CA TYR A 142 7.51 -14.13 -7.05
C TYR A 142 8.11 -13.87 -5.67
N LEU A 143 7.45 -13.02 -4.89
CA LEU A 143 7.71 -12.83 -3.48
C LEU A 143 6.82 -13.77 -2.67
N ARG A 144 7.40 -14.60 -1.79
CA ARG A 144 6.67 -15.54 -0.94
C ARG A 144 6.43 -14.98 0.45
N ALA A 145 5.21 -15.14 0.96
CA ALA A 145 4.85 -14.89 2.34
C ALA A 145 4.27 -16.15 2.99
N ALA A 146 4.81 -16.54 4.14
CA ALA A 146 4.31 -17.68 4.89
C ALA A 146 2.97 -17.37 5.56
N LEU A 147 1.98 -18.22 5.32
CA LEU A 147 0.65 -18.16 5.94
C LEU A 147 0.63 -19.03 7.21
N LYS A 148 0.33 -18.40 8.34
CA LYS A 148 0.25 -19.09 9.65
C LYS A 148 -1.12 -19.69 9.93
N SER A 149 -2.08 -19.50 9.05
CA SER A 149 -3.47 -19.91 9.24
C SER A 149 -4.07 -20.41 7.93
N PRO A 150 -4.96 -21.43 7.98
CA PRO A 150 -5.66 -21.93 6.81
C PRO A 150 -6.89 -21.10 6.43
N TYR A 151 -7.35 -20.18 7.29
CA TYR A 151 -8.52 -19.35 7.01
C TYR A 151 -8.30 -18.43 5.81
N ASP A 152 -9.40 -18.07 5.16
CA ASP A 152 -9.43 -17.00 4.17
C ASP A 152 -8.95 -15.69 4.82
N PHE A 153 -8.42 -14.82 3.98
CA PHE A 153 -7.82 -13.58 4.44
C PHE A 153 -7.95 -12.47 3.41
N THR A 154 -7.90 -11.23 3.91
CA THR A 154 -7.55 -10.05 3.12
C THR A 154 -6.09 -9.71 3.39
N VAL A 155 -5.37 -9.32 2.35
CA VAL A 155 -3.97 -8.95 2.44
C VAL A 155 -3.70 -7.64 1.73
N VAL A 156 -2.77 -6.86 2.27
CA VAL A 156 -2.16 -5.71 1.62
C VAL A 156 -0.65 -5.98 1.54
N PRO A 157 -0.14 -6.60 0.45
CA PRO A 157 1.30 -6.63 0.18
C PRO A 157 1.84 -5.22 -0.04
N SER A 158 2.99 -4.92 0.55
CA SER A 158 3.78 -3.73 0.27
C SER A 158 5.15 -4.17 -0.23
N ILE A 159 5.39 -3.98 -1.53
CA ILE A 159 6.62 -4.38 -2.20
C ILE A 159 7.51 -3.15 -2.34
N LYS A 160 8.74 -3.25 -1.86
CA LYS A 160 9.74 -2.19 -1.96
C LYS A 160 10.41 -2.22 -3.33
N LEU A 161 10.28 -1.13 -4.07
CA LEU A 161 10.96 -0.85 -5.33
C LEU A 161 12.05 0.20 -5.09
N LEU A 162 12.92 0.42 -6.09
CA LEU A 162 13.88 1.53 -6.05
C LEU A 162 13.20 2.90 -6.01
N SER A 163 12.00 3.01 -6.61
CA SER A 163 11.21 4.24 -6.69
C SER A 163 10.29 4.47 -5.48
N GLY A 164 10.20 3.53 -4.54
CA GLY A 164 9.29 3.62 -3.40
C GLY A 164 8.62 2.29 -3.06
N PHE A 165 7.31 2.31 -2.83
CA PHE A 165 6.52 1.12 -2.53
C PHE A 165 5.32 1.01 -3.46
N VAL A 166 4.94 -0.22 -3.77
CA VAL A 166 3.68 -0.55 -4.45
C VAL A 166 2.87 -1.49 -3.58
N SER A 167 1.55 -1.29 -3.56
CA SER A 167 0.64 -2.08 -2.75
C SER A 167 -0.74 -2.16 -3.38
N ALA A 168 -1.42 -3.28 -3.16
CA ALA A 168 -2.81 -3.48 -3.54
C ALA A 168 -3.53 -4.23 -2.43
N GLN A 169 -4.84 -4.07 -2.29
CA GLN A 169 -5.65 -4.92 -1.40
C GLN A 169 -6.17 -6.12 -2.20
N LEU A 170 -6.01 -7.31 -1.65
CA LEU A 170 -6.37 -8.58 -2.27
C LEU A 170 -7.11 -9.46 -1.26
N THR A 171 -8.07 -10.26 -1.71
CA THR A 171 -8.82 -11.21 -0.86
C THR A 171 -8.66 -12.61 -1.41
N SER A 172 -8.25 -13.57 -0.57
CA SER A 172 -7.91 -14.94 -1.00
C SER A 172 -9.06 -15.74 -1.62
N GLY A 173 -10.30 -15.28 -1.40
CA GLY A 173 -11.48 -16.12 -1.58
C GLY A 173 -11.53 -17.29 -0.58
N PRO A 174 -12.54 -18.17 -0.70
CA PRO A 174 -12.66 -19.38 0.11
C PRO A 174 -11.45 -20.29 -0.07
N ARG A 175 -10.82 -20.70 1.03
CA ARG A 175 -9.73 -21.66 1.06
C ARG A 175 -10.28 -23.00 1.53
N GLU A 176 -9.98 -24.04 0.76
CA GLU A 176 -10.22 -25.41 1.20
C GLU A 176 -9.29 -25.67 2.40
N ILE A 177 -9.88 -25.77 3.58
CA ILE A 177 -9.17 -26.28 4.76
C ILE A 177 -9.09 -27.80 4.54
N PRO A 178 -7.89 -28.40 4.43
CA PRO A 178 -7.78 -29.85 4.38
C PRO A 178 -8.48 -30.40 5.64
N GLN A 179 -9.54 -31.18 5.44
CA GLN A 179 -10.19 -31.82 6.57
C GLN A 179 -9.14 -32.71 7.26
N PRO A 180 -9.11 -32.75 8.60
CA PRO A 180 -8.32 -33.75 9.31
C PRO A 180 -8.75 -35.10 8.75
N VAL A 181 -7.82 -35.83 8.12
CA VAL A 181 -8.08 -37.22 7.77
C VAL A 181 -8.36 -37.89 9.10
N GLU A 182 -9.61 -38.28 9.32
CA GLU A 182 -10.00 -39.05 10.49
C GLU A 182 -9.22 -40.36 10.37
N GLN A 183 -8.09 -40.41 11.08
CA GLN A 183 -7.27 -41.59 11.13
C GLN A 183 -8.11 -42.59 11.93
N HIS A 184 -8.87 -43.41 11.21
CA HIS A 184 -9.55 -44.55 11.77
C HIS A 184 -8.47 -45.38 12.45
N ASN A 185 -8.33 -45.17 13.76
CA ASN A 185 -7.60 -46.09 14.61
C ASN A 185 -8.32 -47.42 14.40
N ALA A 186 -7.68 -48.34 13.70
CA ALA A 186 -7.99 -49.75 13.77
C ALA A 186 -7.63 -50.22 15.20
N SER A 187 -8.39 -49.74 16.18
CA SER A 187 -8.48 -50.34 17.50
C SER A 187 -9.56 -51.39 17.40
N ASP A 188 -9.29 -52.45 16.65
CA ASP A 188 -10.06 -53.67 16.83
C ASP A 188 -9.29 -54.54 17.83
N GLY A 189 -9.64 -54.28 19.09
CA GLY A 189 -9.24 -55.10 20.21
C GLY A 189 -10.34 -56.12 20.52
N HIS A 190 -9.88 -57.35 20.78
CA HIS A 190 -10.41 -58.34 21.72
C HIS A 190 -11.16 -59.57 21.22
N GLN A 191 -10.56 -60.72 21.61
CA GLN A 191 -11.15 -61.94 22.19
C GLN A 191 -11.91 -62.83 21.19
N HIS A 192 -11.55 -64.10 21.01
CA HIS A 192 -11.30 -65.16 22.00
C HIS A 192 -10.27 -66.20 21.52
#